data_AF-A0A7R9USY3-F1
#
_entry.id   AF-A0A7R9USY3-F1
#
_cell.length_a   1.000
_cell.length_b   1.000
_cell.length_c   1.000
_cell.angle_alpha   90.00
_cell.angle_beta   90.00
_cell.angle_gamma   90.00
#
_symmetry.space_group_name_H-M   'P 1'
#
loop_
_entity.id
_entity.type
_entity.pdbx_description
1 polymer ?
#
loop_
_entity_poly.entity_id
_entity_poly.type
_entity_poly.pdbx_seq_one_letter_code
_entity_poly.pdbx_strand_id
1 'polypeptide(L)'
;ADTMARGWSAALVAAALGGRGAVVRADEASHQYADGEPIKLWANKIGPYHNPQETYNFFALPFCSDDDLANVEHKWGGLGEVLEGNDLVNSGLDMSFKIDRAEPVTLCAIRLDADKVATFEYAIRNHYWYQFYLDDLPIWGMVGEVAGDGAPSEE
;
A
#
# COMPACT_ATOMS: atom_id res chain seq x y z
N ALA A 1 56.71 -55.84 -19.29
CA ALA A 1 57.31 -54.76 -20.11
C ALA A 1 56.15 -53.90 -20.59
N ASP A 2 55.62 -53.03 -19.73
CA ASP A 2 56.09 -51.64 -19.55
C ASP A 2 56.24 -50.92 -20.88
N THR A 3 55.38 -49.92 -21.14
CA THR A 3 55.76 -48.51 -20.98
C THR A 3 54.50 -47.63 -21.05
N MET A 4 54.38 -46.77 -20.04
CA MET A 4 53.39 -45.72 -19.83
C MET A 4 53.80 -44.45 -20.61
N ALA A 5 52.88 -43.76 -21.30
CA ALA A 5 53.06 -42.34 -21.62
C ALA A 5 51.70 -41.64 -21.84
N ARG A 6 51.49 -40.61 -21.01
CA ARG A 6 50.30 -39.75 -20.93
C ARG A 6 50.33 -38.73 -22.06
N GLY A 7 49.17 -38.39 -22.60
CA GLY A 7 48.99 -37.23 -23.48
C GLY A 7 47.61 -36.62 -23.27
N TRP A 8 47.54 -35.59 -22.42
CA TRP A 8 46.37 -34.73 -22.27
C TRP A 8 46.28 -33.77 -23.47
N SER A 9 45.09 -33.61 -24.06
CA SER A 9 44.73 -32.38 -24.78
C SER A 9 43.22 -32.18 -24.69
N ALA A 10 42.87 -30.97 -24.26
CA ALA A 10 41.62 -30.56 -23.65
C ALA A 10 40.36 -30.79 -24.51
N ALA A 11 39.34 -31.35 -23.90
CA ALA A 11 37.96 -31.22 -24.37
C ALA A 11 37.53 -29.75 -24.23
N LEU A 12 37.00 -29.18 -25.31
CA LEU A 12 36.36 -27.87 -25.32
C LEU A 12 35.16 -27.88 -24.37
N VAL A 13 35.33 -27.30 -23.19
CA VAL A 13 34.20 -26.95 -22.31
C VAL A 13 33.54 -25.74 -22.93
N ALA A 14 32.46 -25.95 -23.67
CA ALA A 14 31.56 -24.88 -24.05
C ALA A 14 30.94 -24.34 -22.75
N ALA A 15 31.53 -23.25 -22.23
CA ALA A 15 30.92 -22.46 -21.17
C ALA A 15 29.64 -21.86 -21.74
N ALA A 16 28.51 -22.54 -21.54
CA ALA A 16 27.21 -21.91 -21.62
C ALA A 16 27.14 -20.90 -20.47
N LEU A 17 27.66 -19.70 -20.72
CA LEU A 17 27.25 -18.48 -20.05
C LEU A 17 25.80 -18.23 -20.45
N GLY A 18 24.90 -19.08 -19.96
CA GLY A 18 23.50 -18.76 -19.81
C GLY A 18 23.45 -17.68 -18.74
N GLY A 19 23.68 -16.45 -19.17
CA GLY A 19 23.33 -15.29 -18.39
C GLY A 19 21.87 -15.48 -18.01
N ARG A 20 21.62 -15.84 -16.76
CA ARG A 20 20.32 -15.63 -16.15
C ARG A 20 20.15 -14.12 -16.17
N GLY A 21 19.59 -13.60 -17.25
CA GLY A 21 19.05 -12.26 -17.27
C GLY A 21 18.07 -12.25 -16.10
N ALA A 22 18.46 -11.58 -15.02
CA ALA A 22 17.53 -11.29 -13.96
C ALA A 22 16.44 -10.49 -14.64
N VAL A 23 15.26 -11.11 -14.80
CA VAL A 23 14.07 -10.38 -15.14
C VAL A 23 13.91 -9.41 -13.97
N VAL A 24 14.29 -8.16 -14.19
CA VAL A 24 13.98 -7.08 -13.25
C VAL A 24 12.46 -7.05 -13.24
N ARG A 25 11.88 -7.58 -12.16
CA ARG A 25 10.46 -7.42 -11.88
C ARG A 25 10.32 -5.96 -11.48
N ALA A 26 9.57 -5.21 -12.28
CA ALA A 26 9.02 -3.94 -11.86
C ALA A 26 8.11 -4.27 -10.66
N ASP A 27 8.26 -3.51 -9.57
CA ASP A 27 7.49 -3.62 -8.35
C ASP A 27 7.65 -2.34 -7.51
N GLU A 28 6.91 -2.26 -6.40
CA GLU A 28 6.94 -1.14 -5.45
C GLU A 28 8.35 -0.78 -4.95
N ALA A 29 9.30 -1.70 -4.93
CA ALA A 29 10.66 -1.40 -4.47
C ALA A 29 11.50 -0.68 -5.54
N SER A 30 11.10 -0.75 -6.80
CA SER A 30 11.81 -0.16 -7.94
C SER A 30 11.12 1.06 -8.57
N HIS A 31 9.97 1.46 -8.03
CA HIS A 31 9.13 2.57 -8.49
C HIS A 31 8.80 2.49 -9.99
N GLN A 32 8.71 1.27 -10.51
CA GLN A 32 8.39 0.99 -11.90
C GLN A 32 7.30 -0.06 -11.93
N TYR A 33 6.28 0.15 -12.74
CA TYR A 33 5.12 -0.72 -12.86
C TYR A 33 4.87 -1.08 -14.32
N ALA A 34 4.54 -2.35 -14.56
CA ALA A 34 4.01 -2.77 -15.84
C ALA A 34 2.52 -2.39 -15.97
N ASP A 35 2.06 -2.15 -17.19
CA ASP A 35 0.64 -1.93 -17.46
C ASP A 35 -0.19 -3.14 -16.96
N GLY A 36 -1.19 -2.89 -16.13
CA GLY A 36 -2.02 -3.93 -15.51
C GLY A 36 -1.45 -4.56 -14.23
N GLU A 37 -0.30 -4.11 -13.75
CA GLU A 37 0.26 -4.59 -12.49
C GLU A 37 -0.56 -4.10 -11.28
N PRO A 38 -0.85 -4.96 -10.28
CA PRO A 38 -1.55 -4.55 -9.08
C PRO A 38 -0.69 -3.58 -8.26
N ILE A 39 -1.30 -2.50 -7.79
CA ILE A 39 -0.64 -1.47 -6.97
C ILE A 39 -1.27 -1.46 -5.58
N LYS A 40 -0.44 -1.33 -4.55
CA LYS A 40 -0.87 -1.33 -3.15
C LYS A 40 -1.01 0.09 -2.63
N LEU A 41 -2.16 0.38 -2.04
CA LEU A 41 -2.37 1.61 -1.28
C LEU A 41 -2.23 1.31 0.21
N TRP A 42 -1.29 1.99 0.85
CA TRP A 42 -0.97 1.81 2.25
C TRP A 42 -1.66 2.86 3.11
N ALA A 43 -2.43 2.40 4.10
CA ALA A 43 -3.04 3.23 5.12
C ALA A 43 -2.08 3.49 6.28
N ASN A 44 -1.88 4.75 6.66
CA ASN A 44 -0.95 5.11 7.74
C ASN A 44 -1.71 5.66 8.96
N LYS A 45 -2.06 6.95 8.89
CA LYS A 45 -2.48 7.72 10.05
C LYS A 45 -3.72 8.55 9.78
N ILE A 46 -4.39 8.89 10.87
CA ILE A 46 -5.42 9.91 10.95
C ILE A 46 -5.10 10.87 12.09
N GLY A 47 -5.64 12.08 12.04
CA GLY A 47 -5.51 13.02 13.15
C GLY A 47 -6.32 14.30 12.94
N PRO A 48 -6.59 15.05 14.01
CA PRO A 48 -7.22 16.37 13.90
C PRO A 48 -6.28 17.37 13.21
N TYR A 49 -6.77 18.09 12.19
CA TYR A 49 -5.98 19.09 11.48
C TYR A 49 -5.43 20.19 12.41
N HIS A 50 -6.20 20.56 13.44
CA HIS A 50 -5.84 21.63 14.37
C HIS A 50 -4.88 21.19 15.50
N ASN A 51 -4.54 19.90 15.59
CA ASN A 51 -3.55 19.39 16.54
C ASN A 51 -2.61 18.35 15.90
N PRO A 52 -1.59 18.79 15.13
CA PRO A 52 -0.70 17.89 14.38
C PRO A 52 0.15 16.94 15.24
N GLN A 53 0.22 17.17 16.55
CA GLN A 53 0.94 16.27 17.47
C GLN A 53 0.13 15.02 17.82
N GLU A 54 -1.17 15.02 17.50
CA GLU A 54 -2.07 13.92 17.76
C GLU A 54 -2.28 13.13 16.47
N THR A 55 -1.78 11.90 16.44
CA THR A 55 -1.95 10.97 15.33
C THR A 55 -2.33 9.59 15.84
N TYR A 56 -3.28 8.96 15.15
CA TYR A 56 -3.73 7.60 15.41
C TYR A 56 -3.61 6.75 14.15
N ASN A 57 -3.64 5.43 14.30
CA ASN A 57 -3.67 4.51 13.17
C ASN A 57 -4.94 4.72 12.34
N PHE A 58 -4.86 4.49 11.03
CA PHE A 58 -5.99 4.70 10.12
C PHE A 58 -7.28 3.99 10.56
N PHE A 59 -7.19 2.71 10.95
CA PHE A 59 -8.33 1.91 11.42
C PHE A 59 -8.76 2.21 12.86
N ALA A 60 -8.28 3.29 13.49
CA ALA A 60 -8.84 3.77 14.74
C ALA A 60 -10.24 4.40 14.54
N LEU A 61 -10.53 4.88 13.34
CA LEU A 61 -11.91 5.17 12.91
C LEU A 61 -12.55 3.90 12.32
N PRO A 62 -13.88 3.74 12.42
CA PRO A 62 -14.59 2.56 11.95
C PRO A 62 -14.77 2.57 10.43
N PHE A 63 -13.68 2.83 9.71
CA PHE A 63 -13.59 2.64 8.27
C PHE A 63 -13.82 1.19 7.91
N CYS A 64 -14.05 0.99 6.63
CA CYS A 64 -14.09 -0.34 6.11
C CYS A 64 -12.74 -1.01 6.20
N SER A 65 -12.74 -2.25 6.70
CA SER A 65 -11.59 -3.12 6.74
C SER A 65 -12.06 -4.52 6.41
N ASP A 66 -11.15 -5.34 5.90
CA ASP A 66 -11.33 -6.79 5.91
C ASP A 66 -11.50 -7.26 7.37
N ASP A 67 -12.33 -8.29 7.56
CA ASP A 67 -12.72 -8.80 8.90
C ASP A 67 -11.52 -9.28 9.75
N ASP A 68 -10.36 -9.50 9.12
CA ASP A 68 -9.12 -9.98 9.75
C ASP A 68 -8.07 -8.88 9.92
N LEU A 69 -8.40 -7.78 10.62
CA LEU A 69 -7.44 -6.72 11.00
C LEU A 69 -6.13 -7.24 11.64
N ALA A 70 -6.18 -8.42 12.27
CA ALA A 70 -5.04 -9.07 12.90
C ALA A 70 -4.04 -9.72 11.91
N ASN A 71 -4.46 -9.97 10.67
CA ASN A 71 -3.64 -10.59 9.62
C ASN A 71 -3.39 -9.65 8.43
N VAL A 72 -3.67 -8.35 8.59
CA VAL A 72 -3.46 -7.41 7.51
C VAL A 72 -1.96 -7.27 7.24
N GLU A 73 -1.61 -7.17 5.97
CA GLU A 73 -0.24 -6.98 5.56
C GLU A 73 0.26 -5.61 6.04
N HIS A 74 1.40 -5.61 6.76
CA HIS A 74 2.07 -4.39 7.20
C HIS A 74 3.34 -4.15 6.37
N LYS A 75 3.55 -2.90 5.93
CA LYS A 75 4.81 -2.43 5.34
C LYS A 75 5.63 -1.72 6.41
N TRP A 76 6.75 -2.35 6.78
CA TRP A 76 7.69 -1.74 7.71
C TRP A 76 8.75 -0.97 6.94
N GLY A 77 8.84 0.31 7.27
CA GLY A 77 9.88 1.20 6.80
C GLY A 77 11.24 0.96 7.45
N GLY A 78 12.16 1.89 7.22
CA GLY A 78 13.41 1.99 7.97
C GLY A 78 13.21 2.46 9.42
N LEU A 79 14.29 2.46 10.20
CA LEU A 79 14.26 2.86 11.62
C LEU A 79 13.63 4.24 11.86
N GLY A 80 13.85 5.19 10.95
CA GLY A 80 13.30 6.54 11.08
C GLY A 80 11.77 6.56 11.02
N GLU A 81 11.17 5.79 10.12
CA GLU A 81 9.71 5.72 9.92
C GLU A 81 9.04 5.01 11.10
N VAL A 82 9.68 3.98 11.65
CA VAL A 82 9.20 3.30 12.85
C VAL A 82 9.23 4.25 14.06
N LEU A 83 10.28 5.08 14.21
CA LEU A 83 10.38 6.06 15.30
C LEU A 83 9.40 7.23 15.15
N GLU A 84 9.02 7.58 13.94
CA GLU A 84 7.91 8.50 13.66
C GLU A 84 6.54 7.86 14.00
N GLY A 85 6.50 6.55 14.25
CA GLY A 85 5.30 5.80 14.56
C GLY A 85 4.45 5.53 13.32
N ASN A 86 5.06 5.43 12.14
CA ASN A 86 4.35 4.97 10.94
C ASN A 86 4.07 3.47 11.06
N ASP A 87 2.82 3.11 10.79
CA ASP A 87 2.34 1.73 10.74
C ASP A 87 1.53 1.59 9.47
N LEU A 88 2.22 1.26 8.37
CA LEU A 88 1.60 1.17 7.05
C LEU A 88 0.87 -0.15 6.93
N VAL A 89 -0.44 -0.09 6.82
CA VAL A 89 -1.34 -1.24 6.72
C VAL A 89 -1.95 -1.28 5.32
N ASN A 90 -2.01 -2.45 4.69
CA ASN A 90 -2.64 -2.57 3.39
C ASN A 90 -4.13 -2.18 3.48
N SER A 91 -4.56 -1.23 2.64
CA SER A 91 -5.95 -0.73 2.64
C SER A 91 -6.97 -1.74 2.10
N GLY A 92 -6.52 -2.80 1.42
CA GLY A 92 -7.40 -3.79 0.78
C GLY A 92 -8.05 -3.32 -0.54
N LEU A 93 -7.73 -2.11 -1.01
CA LEU A 93 -8.29 -1.58 -2.25
C LEU A 93 -7.59 -2.19 -3.49
N ASP A 94 -8.37 -2.79 -4.38
CA ASP A 94 -7.87 -3.41 -5.62
C ASP A 94 -7.76 -2.41 -6.77
N MET A 95 -6.53 -1.96 -7.04
CA MET A 95 -6.18 -1.03 -8.10
C MET A 95 -5.04 -1.60 -8.95
N SER A 96 -5.06 -1.32 -10.26
CA SER A 96 -4.03 -1.77 -11.20
C SER A 96 -3.50 -0.60 -12.01
N PHE A 97 -2.20 -0.61 -12.28
CA PHE A 97 -1.52 0.48 -12.97
C PHE A 97 -2.02 0.63 -14.42
N LYS A 98 -2.48 1.85 -14.78
CA LYS A 98 -3.03 2.23 -16.10
C LYS A 98 -4.25 1.42 -16.57
N ILE A 99 -4.97 0.78 -15.66
CA ILE A 99 -6.23 0.11 -16.00
C ILE A 99 -7.38 0.92 -15.42
N ASP A 100 -8.11 1.57 -16.32
CA ASP A 100 -9.34 2.26 -15.95
C ASP A 100 -10.43 1.22 -15.62
N ARG A 101 -11.16 1.45 -14.54
CA ARG A 101 -12.35 0.66 -14.21
C ARG A 101 -13.54 1.28 -14.93
N ALA A 102 -14.18 0.50 -15.80
CA ALA A 102 -15.31 0.98 -16.60
C ALA A 102 -16.60 1.19 -15.79
N GLU A 103 -16.74 0.51 -14.66
CA GLU A 103 -17.93 0.57 -13.80
C GLU A 103 -17.52 0.85 -12.35
N PRO A 104 -18.31 1.64 -11.59
CA PRO A 104 -18.09 1.84 -10.17
C PRO A 104 -18.19 0.51 -9.43
N VAL A 105 -17.16 0.17 -8.66
CA VAL A 105 -17.15 -1.03 -7.82
C VAL A 105 -17.43 -0.61 -6.39
N THR A 106 -18.37 -1.29 -5.74
CA THR A 106 -18.53 -1.17 -4.29
C THR A 106 -17.32 -1.78 -3.61
N LEU A 107 -16.48 -0.93 -3.01
CA LEU A 107 -15.28 -1.37 -2.28
C LEU A 107 -15.65 -2.28 -1.12
N CYS A 108 -16.68 -1.87 -0.35
CA CYS A 108 -17.27 -2.69 0.69
C CYS A 108 -18.59 -2.11 1.20
N ALA A 109 -19.25 -2.84 2.09
CA ALA A 109 -20.44 -2.38 2.79
C ALA A 109 -20.25 -2.48 4.31
N ILE A 110 -20.42 -1.35 5.01
CA ILE A 110 -20.38 -1.30 6.47
C ILE A 110 -21.75 -0.95 7.03
N ARG A 111 -22.12 -1.59 8.15
CA ARG A 111 -23.30 -1.19 8.92
C ARG A 111 -22.89 -0.14 9.95
N LEU A 112 -23.48 1.05 9.83
CA LEU A 112 -23.33 2.15 10.78
C LEU A 112 -24.34 1.98 11.92
N ASP A 113 -23.83 1.75 13.12
CA ASP A 113 -24.59 1.83 14.38
C ASP A 113 -24.41 3.21 15.02
N ALA A 114 -25.12 3.47 16.13
CA ALA A 114 -25.09 4.77 16.78
C ALA A 114 -23.69 5.18 17.25
N ASP A 115 -22.87 4.22 17.70
CA ASP A 115 -21.53 4.49 18.20
C ASP A 115 -20.58 4.85 17.04
N LYS A 116 -20.61 4.08 15.95
CA LYS A 116 -19.81 4.37 14.74
C LYS A 116 -20.17 5.71 14.12
N VAL A 117 -21.46 6.03 14.07
CA VAL A 117 -21.93 7.34 13.58
C VAL A 117 -21.37 8.45 14.45
N ALA A 118 -21.49 8.34 15.78
CA ALA A 118 -20.96 9.35 16.70
C ALA A 118 -19.43 9.54 16.54
N THR A 119 -18.69 8.45 16.33
CA THR A 119 -17.25 8.50 16.07
C THR A 119 -16.92 9.26 14.77
N PHE A 120 -17.61 8.97 13.66
CA PHE A 120 -17.41 9.69 12.41
C PHE A 120 -17.84 11.15 12.50
N GLU A 121 -18.99 11.45 13.13
CA GLU A 121 -19.43 12.82 13.35
C GLU A 121 -18.41 13.63 14.15
N TYR A 122 -17.82 13.03 15.19
CA TYR A 122 -16.74 13.66 15.95
C TYR A 122 -15.53 13.95 15.06
N ALA A 123 -15.10 12.98 14.26
CA ALA A 123 -13.95 13.14 13.37
C ALA A 123 -14.18 14.25 12.34
N ILE A 124 -15.36 14.28 11.70
CA ILE A 124 -15.74 15.29 10.72
C ILE A 124 -15.79 16.69 11.36
N ARG A 125 -16.46 16.85 12.51
CA ARG A 125 -16.56 18.14 13.20
C ARG A 125 -15.21 18.70 13.63
N ASN A 126 -14.26 17.83 13.95
CA ASN A 126 -12.90 18.20 14.35
C ASN A 126 -11.91 18.23 13.17
N HIS A 127 -12.38 18.15 11.92
CA HIS A 127 -11.56 18.23 10.72
C HIS A 127 -10.43 17.19 10.75
N TYR A 128 -10.78 15.93 11.00
CA TYR A 128 -9.81 14.85 10.91
C TYR A 128 -9.37 14.66 9.46
N TRP A 129 -8.08 14.51 9.27
CA TRP A 129 -7.47 14.09 8.01
C TRP A 129 -7.07 12.61 8.10
N TYR A 130 -6.91 11.98 6.94
CA TYR A 130 -6.27 10.67 6.78
C TYR A 130 -5.08 10.79 5.82
N GLN A 131 -4.11 9.90 5.99
CA GLN A 131 -2.92 9.80 5.15
C GLN A 131 -2.78 8.38 4.60
N PHE A 132 -2.61 8.33 3.29
CA PHE A 132 -2.24 7.13 2.54
C PHE A 132 -0.88 7.29 1.88
N TYR A 133 -0.27 6.18 1.51
CA TYR A 133 0.92 6.12 0.67
C TYR A 133 0.67 5.23 -0.54
N LEU A 134 1.03 5.74 -1.71
CA LEU A 134 1.08 4.99 -2.96
C LEU A 134 2.49 5.13 -3.52
N ASP A 135 3.27 4.06 -3.54
CA ASP A 135 4.67 4.10 -4.02
C ASP A 135 5.49 5.24 -3.36
N ASP A 136 5.45 5.30 -2.03
CA ASP A 136 6.07 6.34 -1.18
C ASP A 136 5.59 7.79 -1.41
N LEU A 137 4.59 8.01 -2.27
CA LEU A 137 3.92 9.29 -2.43
C LEU A 137 2.81 9.45 -1.39
N PRO A 138 2.87 10.47 -0.51
CA PRO A 138 1.85 10.68 0.50
C PRO A 138 0.62 11.34 -0.12
N ILE A 139 -0.54 10.78 0.19
CA ILE A 139 -1.86 11.28 -0.21
C ILE A 139 -2.59 11.67 1.08
N TRP A 140 -3.18 12.86 1.11
CA TRP A 140 -3.91 13.38 2.25
C TRP A 140 -5.32 13.73 1.84
N GLY A 141 -6.28 13.42 2.71
CA GLY A 141 -7.68 13.78 2.51
C GLY A 141 -8.40 14.01 3.82
N MET A 142 -9.55 14.67 3.76
CA MET A 142 -10.43 14.86 4.92
C MET A 142 -11.31 13.63 5.08
N VAL A 143 -11.53 13.18 6.32
CA VAL A 143 -12.44 12.05 6.61
C VAL A 143 -13.86 12.31 6.09
N GLY A 144 -14.27 13.57 6.11
CA GLY A 144 -15.51 14.04 5.51
C GLY A 144 -15.72 15.51 5.81
N GLU A 145 -16.75 16.08 5.19
CA GLU A 145 -17.13 17.47 5.37
C GLU A 145 -18.57 17.56 5.86
N VAL A 146 -18.86 18.59 6.64
CA VAL A 146 -20.25 18.90 6.98
C VAL A 146 -20.85 19.55 5.75
N ALA A 147 -21.80 18.87 5.11
CA ALA A 147 -22.57 19.45 4.03
C ALA A 147 -23.20 20.77 4.53
N GLY A 148 -22.73 21.89 4.00
CA GLY A 148 -23.40 23.17 4.17
C GLY A 148 -24.76 23.09 3.49
N ASP A 149 -25.76 23.80 4.01
CA ASP A 149 -27.11 23.85 3.44
C ASP A 149 -27.05 24.28 1.96
N GLY A 150 -26.97 23.31 1.03
CA GLY A 150 -27.01 23.51 -0.41
C GLY A 150 -25.72 23.28 -1.22
N ALA A 151 -24.63 22.74 -0.65
CA ALA A 151 -23.48 22.34 -1.47
C ALA A 151 -23.66 20.89 -2.00
N PRO A 152 -23.58 20.64 -3.32
CA PRO A 152 -23.53 19.26 -3.82
C PRO A 152 -22.23 18.61 -3.32
N SER A 153 -22.34 17.41 -2.74
CA SER A 153 -21.17 16.58 -2.46
C SER A 153 -20.47 16.30 -3.78
N GLU A 154 -19.20 16.70 -3.90
CA GLU A 154 -18.40 16.43 -5.09
C GLU A 154 -18.24 14.91 -5.24
N GLU A 155 -18.73 14.40 -6.37
CA GLU A 155 -18.75 13.01 -6.81
C GLU A 155 -17.51 12.69 -7.64
#